data_AF-A0A0P7MDN0-F1
#
_entry.id   AF-A0A0P7MDN0-F1
#
_cell.length_a   1.000
_cell.length_b   1.000
_cell.length_c   1.000
_cell.angle_alpha   90.00
_cell.angle_beta   90.00
_cell.angle_gamma   90.00
#
_symmetry.space_group_name_H-M   'P 1'
#
loop_
_entity.id
_entity.type
_entity.pdbx_description
1 polymer ?
#
loop_
_entity_poly.entity_id
_entity_poly.type
_entity_poly.pdbx_seq_one_letter_code
_entity_poly.pdbx_strand_id
1 'polypeptide(L)'
;MDYSQLSDFEINVAVFEAIHNGSPDYKEGENGDMVFVSFEGDIVNGDAVEVEVERGSFNPCANPADAWPIITENKISIMFDSTDTRYEGEYHEWCDAISSCQKFGIQYQSNPLRAAMIVFLMMQENQNG
;
A
#
# COMPACT_ATOMS: atom_id res chain seq x y z
N MET A 1 10.72 8.97 -7.22
CA MET A 1 10.59 7.67 -7.92
C MET A 1 9.23 7.60 -8.63
N ASP A 2 9.06 6.81 -9.70
CA ASP A 2 7.71 6.58 -10.27
C ASP A 2 7.05 5.36 -9.61
N TYR A 3 6.30 5.62 -8.53
CA TYR A 3 5.62 4.58 -7.75
C TYR A 3 4.47 3.92 -8.51
N SER A 4 3.96 4.50 -9.61
CA SER A 4 2.83 3.89 -10.33
C SER A 4 3.22 2.61 -11.06
N GLN A 5 4.53 2.41 -11.31
CA GLN A 5 5.06 1.21 -11.97
C GLN A 5 5.32 0.04 -11.01
N LEU A 6 5.22 0.27 -9.70
CA LEU A 6 5.44 -0.76 -8.69
C LEU A 6 4.20 -1.64 -8.52
N SER A 7 4.43 -2.89 -8.15
CA SER A 7 3.37 -3.81 -7.74
C SER A 7 2.74 -3.37 -6.42
N ASP A 8 1.54 -3.88 -6.11
CA ASP A 8 0.88 -3.57 -4.84
C ASP A 8 1.71 -4.06 -3.65
N PHE A 9 2.43 -5.19 -3.78
CA PHE A 9 3.37 -5.68 -2.77
C PHE A 9 4.52 -4.71 -2.54
N GLU A 10 5.17 -4.25 -3.61
CA GLU A 10 6.28 -3.29 -3.52
C GLU A 10 5.81 -1.97 -2.88
N ILE A 11 4.60 -1.50 -3.20
CA ILE A 11 4.01 -0.32 -2.57
C ILE A 11 3.71 -0.58 -1.09
N ASN A 12 3.10 -1.72 -0.75
CA ASN A 12 2.76 -2.09 0.63
C ASN A 12 4.02 -2.12 1.52
N VAL A 13 5.12 -2.71 1.02
CA VAL A 13 6.42 -2.73 1.69
C VAL A 13 6.98 -1.32 1.86
N ALA A 14 7.03 -0.53 0.78
CA ALA A 14 7.54 0.84 0.84
C ALA A 14 6.75 1.72 1.84
N VAL A 15 5.43 1.55 1.89
CA VAL A 15 4.56 2.26 2.85
C VAL A 15 4.91 1.83 4.28
N PHE A 16 5.06 0.53 4.53
CA PHE A 16 5.41 0.02 5.86
C PHE A 16 6.75 0.61 6.33
N GLU A 17 7.77 0.58 5.47
CA GLU A 17 9.11 1.11 5.78
C GLU A 17 9.09 2.61 6.06
N ALA A 18 8.30 3.38 5.30
CA ALA A 18 8.18 4.82 5.52
C ALA A 18 7.53 5.16 6.87
N ILE A 19 6.61 4.33 7.37
CA ILE A 19 5.94 4.54 8.67
C ILE A 19 6.82 4.09 9.84
N HIS A 20 7.53 2.98 9.69
CA HIS A 20 8.24 2.32 10.80
C HIS A 20 9.76 2.53 10.79
N ASN A 21 10.30 3.18 9.75
CA ASN A 21 11.74 3.37 9.53
C ASN A 21 12.50 2.03 9.50
N GLY A 22 11.91 1.04 8.83
CA GLY A 22 12.41 -0.32 8.68
C GLY A 22 11.27 -1.34 8.50
N SER A 23 11.64 -2.58 8.21
CA SER A 23 10.72 -3.70 8.02
C SER A 23 11.22 -4.93 8.82
N PRO A 24 10.32 -5.75 9.40
CA PRO A 24 10.70 -7.04 9.98
C PRO A 24 11.03 -8.05 8.86
N ASP A 25 11.19 -9.34 9.18
CA ASP A 25 11.16 -10.36 8.13
C ASP A 25 9.73 -10.48 7.56
N TYR A 26 9.63 -10.54 6.23
CA TYR A 26 8.35 -10.65 5.53
C TYR A 26 8.49 -11.45 4.23
N LYS A 27 7.34 -11.87 3.71
CA LYS A 27 7.18 -12.43 2.36
C LYS A 27 5.99 -11.80 1.66
N GLU A 28 5.94 -11.93 0.34
CA GLU A 28 4.75 -11.65 -0.43
C GLU A 28 3.72 -12.77 -0.22
N GLY A 29 2.51 -12.43 0.17
CA GLY A 29 1.39 -13.37 0.23
C GLY A 29 0.41 -13.18 -0.92
N GLU A 30 -0.85 -13.53 -0.69
CA GLU A 30 -1.88 -13.47 -1.73
C GLU A 30 -2.32 -12.03 -2.02
N ASN A 31 -2.50 -11.71 -3.31
CA ASN A 31 -2.92 -10.38 -3.76
C ASN A 31 -1.97 -9.25 -3.31
N GLY A 32 -0.68 -9.57 -3.17
CA GLY A 32 0.38 -8.61 -2.89
C GLY A 32 0.41 -8.08 -1.46
N ASP A 33 -0.16 -8.80 -0.49
CA ASP A 33 0.00 -8.43 0.92
C ASP A 33 1.45 -8.66 1.40
N MET A 34 1.88 -7.81 2.33
CA MET A 34 3.13 -8.00 3.05
C MET A 34 2.84 -8.86 4.28
N VAL A 35 3.24 -10.14 4.24
CA VAL A 35 3.03 -11.07 5.35
C VAL A 35 4.25 -11.08 6.26
N PHE A 36 4.06 -10.72 7.53
CA PHE A 36 5.12 -10.75 8.54
C PHE A 36 5.42 -12.19 8.95
N VAL A 37 6.69 -12.56 8.95
CA VAL A 37 7.13 -13.90 9.32
C VAL A 37 8.18 -13.84 10.43
N SER A 38 8.28 -14.94 11.16
CA SER A 38 9.37 -15.19 12.11
C SER A 38 9.75 -16.66 12.03
N PHE A 39 10.99 -16.98 12.35
CA PHE A 39 11.45 -18.36 12.42
C PHE A 39 11.46 -18.83 13.88
N GLU A 40 10.76 -19.92 14.16
CA GLU A 40 10.74 -20.56 15.46
C GLU A 40 11.32 -21.97 15.37
N GLY A 41 12.05 -22.38 16.41
CA GLY A 41 12.52 -23.76 16.53
C GLY A 41 11.37 -24.70 16.90
N ASP A 42 11.21 -25.78 16.16
CA ASP A 42 10.24 -26.84 16.43
C ASP A 42 10.89 -28.23 16.31
N ILE A 43 10.21 -29.28 16.76
CA ILE A 43 10.63 -30.67 16.60
C ILE A 43 9.66 -31.40 15.69
N VAL A 44 10.11 -31.70 14.46
CA VAL A 44 9.33 -32.44 13.48
C VAL A 44 9.97 -33.80 13.27
N ASN A 45 9.23 -34.87 13.55
CA ASN A 45 9.72 -36.26 13.49
C ASN A 45 10.97 -36.58 14.33
N GLY A 46 11.22 -35.79 15.39
CA GLY A 46 12.35 -36.00 16.31
C GLY A 46 13.60 -35.18 15.98
N ASP A 47 13.58 -34.44 14.87
CA ASP A 47 14.66 -33.52 14.48
C ASP A 47 14.28 -32.07 14.79
N ALA A 48 15.25 -31.29 15.28
CA ALA A 48 15.08 -29.85 15.47
C ALA A 48 15.10 -29.17 14.09
N VAL A 49 14.04 -28.43 13.79
CA VAL A 49 13.87 -27.68 12.53
C VAL A 49 13.46 -26.24 12.84
N GLU A 50 13.80 -25.31 11.95
CA GLU A 50 13.21 -23.97 11.99
C GLU A 50 11.98 -23.95 11.12
N VAL A 51 10.87 -23.47 11.69
CA VAL A 51 9.58 -23.34 11.02
C VAL A 51 9.27 -21.87 10.85
N GLU A 52 8.86 -21.50 9.64
CA GLU A 52 8.33 -20.16 9.37
C GLU A 52 6.93 -20.03 9.96
N VAL A 53 6.72 -19.00 10.77
CA VAL A 53 5.46 -18.69 11.43
C VAL A 53 4.98 -17.32 10.99
N GLU A 54 3.79 -17.27 10.42
CA GLU A 54 3.12 -16.02 10.03
C GLU A 54 2.58 -15.30 11.28
N ARG A 55 2.85 -14.00 11.38
CA ARG A 55 2.48 -13.16 12.53
C ARG A 55 1.38 -12.16 12.24
N GLY A 56 1.09 -11.94 10.97
CA GLY A 56 0.08 -11.01 10.49
C GLY A 56 0.41 -10.57 9.08
N SER A 57 -0.43 -9.70 8.52
CA SER A 57 -0.18 -9.10 7.22
C SER A 57 -0.54 -7.62 7.22
N PHE A 58 -0.02 -6.91 6.21
CA PHE A 58 -0.28 -5.51 5.97
C PHE A 58 -0.50 -5.31 4.47
N ASN A 59 -1.67 -4.80 4.11
CA ASN A 59 -2.05 -4.60 2.71
C ASN A 59 -2.82 -3.30 2.52
N PRO A 60 -2.20 -2.12 2.72
CA PRO A 60 -2.89 -0.84 2.55
C PRO A 60 -3.32 -0.57 1.10
N CYS A 61 -2.82 -1.29 0.09
CA CYS A 61 -3.35 -1.21 -1.27
C CYS A 61 -4.72 -1.89 -1.44
N ALA A 62 -5.10 -2.85 -0.60
CA ALA A 62 -6.36 -3.59 -0.74
C ALA A 62 -7.23 -3.64 0.54
N ASN A 63 -6.69 -3.29 1.70
CA ASN A 63 -7.36 -3.34 2.99
C ASN A 63 -7.60 -1.92 3.55
N PRO A 64 -8.86 -1.45 3.62
CA PRO A 64 -9.19 -0.14 4.16
C PRO A 64 -8.73 0.06 5.62
N ALA A 65 -8.69 -1.00 6.44
CA ALA A 65 -8.28 -0.89 7.83
C ALA A 65 -6.80 -0.49 7.98
N ASP A 66 -5.96 -0.97 7.05
CA ASP A 66 -4.53 -0.64 6.98
C ASP A 66 -4.33 0.74 6.34
N ALA A 67 -5.11 1.06 5.30
CA ALA A 67 -4.97 2.29 4.53
C ALA A 67 -5.53 3.53 5.23
N TRP A 68 -6.66 3.42 5.91
CA TRP A 68 -7.43 4.56 6.40
C TRP A 68 -6.70 5.42 7.43
N PRO A 69 -5.97 4.85 8.41
CA PRO A 69 -5.14 5.65 9.31
C PRO A 69 -4.14 6.53 8.55
N ILE A 70 -3.49 5.99 7.53
CA ILE A 70 -2.49 6.70 6.71
C ILE A 70 -3.14 7.84 5.94
N ILE A 71 -4.28 7.56 5.28
CA ILE A 71 -5.05 8.53 4.49
C ILE A 71 -5.46 9.72 5.36
N THR A 72 -6.02 9.45 6.54
CA THR A 72 -6.57 10.49 7.42
C THR A 72 -5.49 11.31 8.11
N GLU A 73 -4.43 10.68 8.60
CA GLU A 73 -3.31 11.36 9.25
C GLU A 73 -2.56 12.28 8.27
N ASN A 74 -2.35 11.84 7.03
CA ASN A 74 -1.65 12.60 5.99
C ASN A 74 -2.56 13.53 5.18
N LYS A 75 -3.87 13.54 5.46
CA LYS A 75 -4.88 14.38 4.79
C LYS A 75 -4.85 14.19 3.27
N ILE A 76 -4.85 12.94 2.83
CA ILE A 76 -4.91 12.58 1.41
C ILE A 76 -6.37 12.55 0.99
N SER A 77 -6.71 13.31 -0.04
CA SER A 77 -8.06 13.34 -0.61
C SER A 77 -8.15 12.33 -1.74
N ILE A 78 -9.21 11.53 -1.75
CA ILE A 78 -9.57 10.60 -2.83
C ILE A 78 -10.80 11.17 -3.52
N MET A 79 -10.71 11.35 -4.83
CA MET A 79 -11.79 11.91 -5.65
C MET A 79 -12.11 10.90 -6.75
N PHE A 80 -13.36 10.43 -6.79
CA PHE A 80 -13.82 9.62 -7.90
C PHE A 80 -14.21 10.56 -9.03
N ASP A 81 -13.52 10.47 -10.16
CA ASP A 81 -13.89 11.23 -11.35
C ASP A 81 -14.97 10.46 -12.09
N SER A 82 -16.11 11.10 -12.28
CA SER A 82 -17.24 10.56 -13.03
C SER A 82 -17.37 11.20 -14.39
N THR A 83 -16.30 11.62 -15.07
CA THR A 83 -16.48 12.37 -16.32
C THR A 83 -15.29 12.34 -17.27
N ASP A 84 -15.21 11.30 -18.11
CA ASP A 84 -14.89 11.56 -19.52
C ASP A 84 -16.21 11.83 -20.25
N THR A 85 -16.45 13.10 -20.61
CA THR A 85 -17.67 13.53 -21.31
C THR A 85 -17.85 12.88 -22.68
N ARG A 86 -16.86 12.12 -23.18
CA ARG A 86 -16.97 11.33 -24.40
C ARG A 86 -17.75 10.03 -24.21
N TYR A 87 -17.97 9.61 -22.97
CA TYR A 87 -18.63 8.35 -22.59
C TYR A 87 -19.81 8.59 -21.64
N GLU A 88 -20.68 9.56 -21.97
CA GLU A 88 -21.93 9.78 -21.23
C GLU A 88 -22.75 8.47 -21.16
N GLY A 89 -22.85 7.88 -19.97
CA GLY A 89 -23.66 6.68 -19.71
C GLY A 89 -22.91 5.50 -19.05
N GLU A 90 -21.59 5.56 -18.92
CA GLU A 90 -20.80 4.51 -18.27
C GLU A 90 -20.31 4.96 -16.87
N TYR A 91 -20.50 4.12 -15.86
CA TYR A 91 -19.90 4.33 -14.54
C TYR A 91 -18.38 4.23 -14.69
N HIS A 92 -17.66 5.32 -14.45
CA HIS A 92 -16.21 5.30 -14.52
C HIS A 92 -15.63 4.84 -13.17
N GLU A 93 -14.78 3.81 -13.22
CA GLU A 93 -14.13 3.17 -12.05
C GLU A 93 -12.84 3.90 -11.62
N TRP A 94 -12.56 5.06 -12.20
CA TRP A 94 -11.30 5.78 -11.99
C TRP A 94 -11.39 6.74 -10.80
N CYS A 95 -10.27 6.89 -10.12
CA CYS A 95 -10.10 7.82 -9.02
C CYS A 95 -8.75 8.53 -9.10
N ASP A 96 -8.75 9.72 -8.54
CA ASP A 96 -7.58 10.55 -8.32
C ASP A 96 -7.30 10.59 -6.82
N ALA A 97 -6.02 10.62 -6.45
CA ALA A 97 -5.60 10.90 -5.08
C ALA A 97 -4.71 12.13 -5.07
N ILE A 98 -4.89 13.01 -4.09
CA ILE A 98 -4.11 14.25 -3.97
C ILE A 98 -3.84 14.61 -2.51
N SER A 99 -2.61 15.04 -2.25
CA SER A 99 -2.20 15.58 -0.95
C SER A 99 -2.93 16.88 -0.61
N SER A 100 -3.13 17.16 0.67
CA SER A 100 -3.78 18.40 1.13
C SER A 100 -3.08 19.70 0.68
N CYS A 101 -1.76 19.65 0.42
CA CYS A 101 -1.01 20.79 -0.11
C CYS A 101 -1.09 20.92 -1.64
N GLN A 102 -1.80 20.00 -2.32
CA GLN A 102 -2.00 19.94 -3.78
C GLN A 102 -0.71 19.84 -4.61
N LYS A 103 0.41 19.43 -3.98
CA LYS A 103 1.70 19.26 -4.68
C LYS A 103 1.93 17.84 -5.19
N PHE A 104 1.40 16.87 -4.48
CA PHE A 104 1.53 15.45 -4.80
C PHE A 104 0.17 14.90 -5.16
N GLY A 105 0.07 14.19 -6.26
CA GLY A 105 -1.16 13.57 -6.72
C GLY A 105 -0.92 12.58 -7.84
N ILE A 106 -1.87 11.68 -8.01
CA ILE A 106 -1.93 10.71 -9.09
C ILE A 106 -3.36 10.63 -9.61
N GLN A 107 -3.51 10.47 -10.93
CA GLN A 107 -4.81 10.49 -11.60
C GLN A 107 -5.10 9.17 -12.30
N TYR A 108 -6.37 8.96 -12.65
CA TYR A 108 -6.84 7.82 -13.45
C TYR A 108 -6.41 6.46 -12.88
N GLN A 109 -6.54 6.30 -11.56
CA GLN A 109 -6.26 5.05 -10.88
C GLN A 109 -7.53 4.22 -10.72
N SER A 110 -7.47 2.91 -10.97
CA SER A 110 -8.62 2.02 -10.76
C SER A 110 -8.80 1.60 -9.30
N ASN A 111 -7.76 1.73 -8.48
CA ASN A 111 -7.77 1.38 -7.06
C ASN A 111 -7.51 2.64 -6.19
N PRO A 112 -8.51 3.11 -5.42
CA PRO A 112 -8.39 4.32 -4.60
C PRO A 112 -7.42 4.19 -3.43
N LEU A 113 -7.30 3.00 -2.84
CA LEU A 113 -6.38 2.78 -1.72
C LEU A 113 -4.94 2.79 -2.21
N ARG A 114 -4.65 2.07 -3.30
CA ARG A 114 -3.36 2.12 -3.98
C ARG A 114 -2.97 3.55 -4.39
N ALA A 115 -3.91 4.30 -4.98
CA ALA A 115 -3.70 5.69 -5.36
C ALA A 115 -3.26 6.55 -4.16
N ALA A 116 -3.95 6.38 -3.02
CA ALA A 116 -3.60 7.10 -1.81
C ALA A 116 -2.21 6.70 -1.25
N MET A 117 -1.86 5.41 -1.30
CA MET A 117 -0.54 4.94 -0.86
C MET A 117 0.60 5.50 -1.73
N ILE A 118 0.39 5.61 -3.04
CA ILE A 118 1.35 6.26 -3.94
C ILE A 118 1.55 7.73 -3.55
N VAL A 119 0.47 8.47 -3.30
CA VAL A 119 0.56 9.88 -2.88
C VAL A 119 1.27 10.01 -1.54
N PHE A 120 1.00 9.11 -0.59
CA PHE A 120 1.71 9.06 0.68
C PHE A 120 3.22 8.90 0.46
N LEU A 121 3.65 7.94 -0.37
CA LEU A 121 5.07 7.72 -0.66
C LEU A 121 5.73 8.94 -1.33
N MET A 122 5.05 9.60 -2.28
CA MET A 122 5.50 10.85 -2.88
C MET A 122 5.72 11.96 -1.82
N MET A 123 4.84 12.03 -0.82
CA MET A 123 4.98 12.98 0.29
C MET A 123 6.20 12.66 1.17
N GLN A 124 6.45 11.39 1.48
CA GLN A 124 7.58 10.97 2.31
C GLN A 124 8.93 11.16 1.61
N GLU A 125 9.02 10.85 0.31
CA GLU A 125 10.23 11.08 -0.49
C GLU A 125 10.64 12.56 -0.48
N ASN A 126 9.67 13.48 -0.49
CA ASN A 126 9.95 14.92 -0.44
C ASN A 126 10.39 15.43 0.94
N GLN A 127 10.02 14.76 2.03
CA GLN A 127 10.41 15.16 3.39
C GLN A 127 11.82 14.67 3.77
N ASN A 128 12.27 13.59 3.14
CA ASN A 128 13.55 12.93 3.42
C ASN A 128 14.65 13.25 2.40
N GLY A 129 14.44 14.23 1.51
CA GLY A 129 15.41 14.74 0.52
C GLY A 129 15.69 16.23 0.68
#